data_AF-A0A9N9I9C7-F1
#
_entry.id   AF-A0A9N9I9C7-F1
#
_cell.length_a   1.000
_cell.length_b   1.000
_cell.length_c   1.000
_cell.angle_alpha   90.00
_cell.angle_beta   90.00
_cell.angle_gamma   90.00
#
_symmetry.space_group_name_H-M   'P 1'
#
loop_
_entity.id
_entity.type
_entity.pdbx_description
1 polymer ?
#
loop_
_entity_poly.entity_id
_entity_poly.type
_entity_poly.pdbx_seq_one_letter_code
_entity_poly.pdbx_strand_id
1 'polypeptide(L)'
;SDYKQYKMFWKKRNQHPVKNSEKIIPEARASIFSKIFFVWLNELLRIGYKKPLEKEDLYYLDNERLAKTLAEKFENEWNNELQKLKKGKKPSLILAVNRVIGFEFWIAGLTRLIAYLLQVFSPLAIQAIILFSTESIESNNSDDAPPIYKGIILSTILFLMLQIYTITSVQCLYLSSECGILARTILIAAIYRKALVLSGKARSTFTSGKITNLMSTDTTRIDWVAVYSHLLWATPLILLIALALLILNIGLSALAGFGLMVIAAPLQGRIMQSLIKIRKKASRITDERVKITGEILQGIRVIKYYAWEDSVMDNLEKIRAAEIWYIRVHFFMDNYFSCIKDFFN
;
A
#
# COMPACT_ATOMS: atom_id res chain seq x y z
N SER A 1 48.79 -25.81 15.76
CA SER A 1 48.07 -25.04 16.79
C SER A 1 46.80 -24.39 16.24
N ASP A 2 46.80 -23.92 14.99
CA ASP A 2 45.73 -23.02 14.48
C ASP A 2 44.47 -23.68 13.91
N TYR A 3 44.44 -25.01 13.75
CA TYR A 3 43.27 -25.69 13.16
C TYR A 3 42.05 -25.76 14.12
N LYS A 4 42.27 -25.61 15.44
CA LYS A 4 41.17 -25.59 16.44
C LYS A 4 40.45 -24.23 16.50
N GLN A 5 41.11 -23.14 16.14
CA GLN A 5 40.54 -21.78 16.25
C GLN A 5 39.49 -21.52 15.17
N TYR A 6 39.68 -22.03 13.95
CA TYR A 6 38.69 -21.91 12.88
C TYR A 6 37.40 -22.70 13.16
N LYS A 7 37.47 -23.86 13.83
CA LYS A 7 36.26 -24.63 14.19
C LYS A 7 35.38 -23.90 15.21
N MET A 8 35.94 -22.98 16.00
CA MET A 8 35.21 -22.21 17.02
C MET A 8 34.34 -21.09 16.41
N PHE A 9 34.79 -20.49 15.29
CA PHE A 9 34.06 -19.43 14.57
C PHE A 9 32.82 -19.91 13.78
N TRP A 10 32.75 -21.21 13.48
CA TRP A 10 31.65 -21.81 12.70
C TRP A 10 30.68 -22.64 13.55
N LYS A 11 31.02 -23.03 14.77
CA LYS A 11 30.16 -23.88 15.62
C LYS A 11 28.95 -23.17 16.25
N LYS A 12 28.89 -21.83 16.23
CA LYS A 12 27.84 -21.04 16.90
C LYS A 12 26.86 -20.30 15.97
N ARG A 13 26.90 -20.51 14.65
CA ARG A 13 25.97 -19.84 13.71
C ARG A 13 24.73 -20.65 13.32
N ASN A 14 24.61 -21.90 13.75
CA ASN A 14 23.52 -22.80 13.37
C ASN A 14 22.62 -23.22 14.54
N GLN A 15 22.42 -22.35 15.53
CA GLN A 15 21.24 -22.46 16.37
C GLN A 15 20.29 -21.36 15.92
N HIS A 16 19.31 -21.73 15.08
CA HIS A 16 18.05 -21.01 15.11
C HIS A 16 17.66 -20.88 16.59
N PRO A 17 17.35 -19.68 17.11
CA PRO A 17 16.95 -19.55 18.49
C PRO A 17 15.82 -20.56 18.72
N VAL A 18 16.00 -21.44 19.71
CA VAL A 18 14.95 -22.37 20.13
C VAL A 18 13.72 -21.52 20.37
N LYS A 19 12.67 -21.72 19.57
CA LYS A 19 11.45 -20.91 19.63
C LYS A 19 10.85 -21.09 21.03
N ASN A 20 11.10 -20.14 21.94
CA ASN A 20 10.27 -20.01 23.12
C ASN A 20 8.84 -19.74 22.61
N SER A 21 7.91 -20.64 22.92
CA SER A 21 6.51 -20.55 22.51
C SER A 21 5.84 -19.26 23.00
N GLU A 22 6.44 -18.57 23.97
CA GLU A 22 6.05 -17.26 24.51
C GLU A 22 6.32 -16.09 23.56
N LYS A 23 7.27 -16.22 22.62
CA LYS A 23 7.70 -15.10 21.75
C LYS A 23 7.13 -15.15 20.34
N ILE A 24 6.12 -15.99 20.09
CA ILE A 24 5.36 -15.99 18.83
C ILE A 24 4.44 -14.76 18.83
N ILE A 25 4.17 -14.20 17.65
CA ILE A 25 3.29 -13.05 17.49
C ILE A 25 1.94 -13.27 18.22
N PRO A 26 1.54 -12.36 19.15
CA PRO A 26 0.33 -12.55 19.95
C PRO A 26 -0.95 -12.63 19.11
N GLU A 27 -0.95 -12.03 17.93
CA GLU A 27 -2.02 -12.12 16.93
C GLU A 27 -2.43 -13.57 16.63
N ALA A 28 -1.47 -14.51 16.55
CA ALA A 28 -1.75 -15.90 16.22
C ALA A 28 -2.62 -16.60 17.28
N ARG A 29 -2.53 -16.16 18.54
CA ARG A 29 -3.32 -16.68 19.68
C ARG A 29 -4.45 -15.73 20.12
N ALA A 30 -4.55 -14.57 19.49
CA ALA A 30 -5.50 -13.53 19.87
C ALA A 30 -6.94 -13.93 19.55
N SER A 31 -7.87 -13.53 20.43
CA SER A 31 -9.30 -13.62 20.17
C SER A 31 -9.70 -12.76 18.96
N ILE A 32 -10.85 -13.06 18.36
CA ILE A 32 -11.38 -12.31 17.21
C ILE A 32 -11.51 -10.81 17.56
N PHE A 33 -11.97 -10.49 18.76
CA PHE A 33 -12.07 -9.11 19.24
C PHE A 33 -10.69 -8.42 19.26
N SER A 34 -9.69 -9.11 19.81
CA SER A 34 -8.32 -8.58 19.87
C SER A 34 -7.72 -8.38 18.48
N LYS A 35 -8.08 -9.21 17.48
CA LYS A 35 -7.67 -9.03 16.08
C LYS A 35 -8.37 -7.85 15.42
N ILE A 36 -9.68 -7.70 15.64
CA ILE A 36 -10.49 -6.62 15.07
C ILE A 36 -10.02 -5.24 15.56
N PHE A 37 -9.75 -5.12 16.85
CA PHE A 37 -9.34 -3.85 17.49
C PHE A 37 -7.83 -3.70 17.65
N PHE A 38 -7.02 -4.60 17.08
CA PHE A 38 -5.56 -4.59 17.16
C PHE A 38 -4.99 -4.53 18.60
N VAL A 39 -5.74 -5.01 19.58
CA VAL A 39 -5.36 -4.98 21.01
C VAL A 39 -4.07 -5.78 21.27
N TRP A 40 -3.80 -6.79 20.44
CA TRP A 40 -2.60 -7.62 20.50
C TRP A 40 -1.30 -6.83 20.28
N LEU A 41 -1.37 -5.64 19.68
CA LEU A 41 -0.23 -4.77 19.41
C LEU A 41 0.17 -3.91 20.63
N ASN A 42 -0.72 -3.77 21.62
CA ASN A 42 -0.55 -2.84 22.75
C ASN A 42 0.73 -3.08 23.54
N GLU A 43 1.15 -4.34 23.72
CA GLU A 43 2.37 -4.66 24.44
C GLU A 43 3.62 -4.12 23.73
N LEU A 44 3.70 -4.33 22.41
CA LEU A 44 4.81 -3.84 21.59
C LEU A 44 4.87 -2.31 21.58
N LEU A 45 3.71 -1.65 21.44
CA LEU A 45 3.63 -0.19 21.48
C LEU A 45 4.06 0.37 22.85
N ARG A 46 3.68 -0.30 23.94
CA ARG A 46 4.09 0.08 25.29
C ARG A 46 5.59 -0.05 25.50
N ILE A 47 6.23 -1.08 24.94
CA ILE A 47 7.69 -1.22 24.97
C ILE A 47 8.34 -0.10 24.16
N GLY A 48 7.85 0.15 22.94
CA GLY A 48 8.36 1.22 22.06
C GLY A 48 8.20 2.63 22.63
N TYR A 49 7.18 2.86 23.46
CA TYR A 49 7.02 4.11 24.21
C TYR A 49 8.08 4.29 25.30
N LYS A 50 8.48 3.19 25.95
CA LYS A 50 9.44 3.21 27.07
C LYS A 50 10.90 3.21 26.60
N LYS A 51 11.20 2.51 25.50
CA LYS A 51 12.55 2.40 24.95
C LYS A 51 12.51 2.25 23.42
N PRO A 52 13.58 2.67 22.71
CA PRO A 52 13.77 2.28 21.32
C PRO A 52 13.71 0.76 21.18
N LEU A 53 12.95 0.27 20.19
CA LEU A 53 12.76 -1.17 19.97
C LEU A 53 14.04 -1.81 19.43
N GLU A 54 14.43 -2.92 20.04
CA GLU A 54 15.54 -3.76 19.59
C GLU A 54 15.03 -5.04 18.92
N LYS A 55 15.91 -5.78 18.23
CA LYS A 55 15.52 -7.03 17.51
C LYS A 55 15.00 -8.09 18.48
N GLU A 56 15.49 -8.05 19.71
CA GLU A 56 15.14 -8.91 20.81
C GLU A 56 13.75 -8.59 21.37
N ASP A 57 13.18 -7.41 21.12
CA ASP A 57 11.81 -7.07 21.54
C ASP A 57 10.75 -7.52 20.52
N LEU A 58 11.18 -7.93 19.32
CA LEU A 58 10.27 -8.32 18.25
C LEU A 58 9.82 -9.78 18.38
N TYR A 59 8.58 -10.02 17.96
CA TYR A 59 8.00 -11.35 17.93
C TYR A 59 8.49 -12.17 16.74
N TYR A 60 8.50 -13.50 16.91
CA TYR A 60 8.65 -14.44 15.82
C TYR A 60 7.33 -14.63 15.08
N LEU A 61 7.41 -14.77 13.76
CA LEU A 61 6.28 -15.15 12.94
C LEU A 61 5.78 -16.56 13.31
N ASP A 62 4.47 -16.74 13.18
CA ASP A 62 3.79 -18.03 13.22
C ASP A 62 4.30 -18.93 12.09
N ASN A 63 4.07 -20.24 12.22
CA ASN A 63 4.60 -21.19 11.25
C ASN A 63 3.95 -21.08 9.87
N GLU A 64 2.74 -20.52 9.73
CA GLU A 64 2.06 -20.40 8.44
C GLU A 64 2.64 -19.26 7.60
N ARG A 65 3.03 -18.16 8.24
CA ARG A 65 3.67 -17.00 7.61
C ARG A 65 5.18 -17.13 7.42
N LEU A 66 5.81 -18.23 7.85
CA LEU A 66 7.24 -18.46 7.60
C LEU A 66 7.53 -18.65 6.11
N ALA A 67 8.61 -18.03 5.64
CA ALA A 67 9.07 -18.16 4.25
C ALA A 67 9.25 -19.61 3.78
N LYS A 68 9.71 -20.49 4.68
CA LYS A 68 9.86 -21.94 4.38
C LYS A 68 8.51 -22.58 4.04
N THR A 69 7.53 -22.43 4.92
CA THR A 69 6.19 -22.99 4.76
C THR A 69 5.48 -22.43 3.53
N LEU A 70 5.55 -21.11 3.33
CA LEU A 70 4.97 -20.44 2.17
C LEU A 70 5.60 -20.90 0.85
N ALA A 71 6.93 -21.05 0.83
CA ALA A 71 7.65 -21.53 -0.36
C ALA A 71 7.32 -22.98 -0.68
N GLU A 72 7.18 -23.86 0.33
CA GLU A 72 6.75 -25.25 0.15
C GLU A 72 5.31 -25.34 -0.39
N LYS A 73 4.37 -24.57 0.20
CA LYS A 73 2.99 -24.48 -0.31
C LYS A 73 2.95 -23.98 -1.76
N PHE A 74 3.70 -22.93 -2.06
CA PHE A 74 3.78 -22.37 -3.40
C PHE A 74 4.39 -23.35 -4.41
N GLU A 75 5.44 -24.08 -4.06
CA GLU A 75 6.05 -25.05 -4.97
C GLU A 75 5.10 -26.17 -5.35
N ASN A 76 4.32 -26.67 -4.39
CA ASN A 76 3.30 -27.68 -4.66
C ASN A 76 2.28 -27.15 -5.69
N GLU A 77 1.78 -25.94 -5.50
CA GLU A 77 0.84 -25.30 -6.43
C GLU A 77 1.47 -24.94 -7.78
N TRP A 78 2.73 -24.51 -7.79
CA TRP A 78 3.46 -24.21 -9.01
C TRP A 78 3.70 -25.47 -9.83
N ASN A 79 4.04 -26.59 -9.18
CA ASN A 79 4.16 -27.88 -9.84
C ASN A 79 2.82 -28.34 -10.43
N ASN A 80 1.70 -28.11 -9.72
CA ASN A 80 0.35 -28.36 -10.24
C ASN A 80 0.03 -27.49 -11.47
N GLU A 81 0.42 -26.22 -11.49
CA GLU A 81 0.31 -25.35 -12.68
C GLU A 81 1.21 -25.83 -13.82
N LEU A 82 2.43 -26.27 -13.54
CA LEU A 82 3.34 -26.79 -14.56
C LEU A 82 2.79 -28.05 -15.23
N GLN A 83 1.98 -28.87 -14.55
CA GLN A 83 1.29 -30.00 -15.21
C GLN A 83 0.33 -29.54 -16.30
N LYS A 84 -0.19 -28.30 -16.26
CA LYS A 84 -1.04 -27.75 -17.32
C LYS A 84 -0.28 -27.51 -18.62
N LEU A 85 1.04 -27.31 -18.57
CA LEU A 85 1.89 -27.28 -19.77
C LEU A 85 1.79 -28.58 -20.56
N LYS A 86 1.70 -29.73 -19.87
CA LYS A 86 1.53 -31.04 -20.52
C LYS A 86 0.20 -31.15 -21.27
N LYS A 87 -0.80 -30.34 -20.88
CA LYS A 87 -2.12 -30.23 -21.52
C LYS A 87 -2.19 -29.06 -22.53
N GLY A 88 -1.05 -28.49 -22.92
CA GLY A 88 -0.97 -27.37 -23.87
C GLY A 88 -1.45 -26.01 -23.32
N LYS A 89 -1.69 -25.89 -22.01
CA LYS A 89 -2.14 -24.63 -21.39
C LYS A 89 -0.96 -23.89 -20.75
N LYS A 90 -0.94 -22.56 -20.86
CA LYS A 90 0.10 -21.71 -20.25
C LYS A 90 -0.10 -21.65 -18.72
N PRO A 91 0.95 -21.92 -17.90
CA PRO A 91 0.87 -21.83 -16.45
C PRO A 91 0.79 -20.36 -16.04
N SER A 92 0.02 -20.06 -15.00
CA SER A 92 -0.13 -18.70 -14.48
C SER A 92 0.46 -18.58 -13.09
N LEU A 93 1.46 -17.70 -12.95
CA LEU A 93 2.07 -17.38 -11.65
C LEU A 93 1.05 -16.74 -10.70
N ILE A 94 0.20 -15.85 -11.24
CA ILE A 94 -0.83 -15.15 -10.46
C ILE A 94 -1.80 -16.16 -9.86
N LEU A 95 -2.20 -17.17 -10.64
CA LEU A 95 -3.11 -18.21 -10.16
C LEU A 95 -2.45 -19.08 -9.08
N ALA A 96 -1.18 -19.47 -9.26
CA ALA A 96 -0.46 -20.23 -8.24
C ALA A 96 -0.32 -19.46 -6.92
N VAL A 97 0.03 -18.17 -6.97
CA VAL A 97 0.10 -17.32 -5.77
C VAL A 97 -1.29 -17.17 -5.15
N ASN A 98 -2.33 -16.90 -5.94
CA ASN A 98 -3.71 -16.78 -5.46
C ASN A 98 -4.24 -18.07 -4.83
N ARG A 99 -3.73 -19.25 -5.18
CA ARG A 99 -4.13 -20.49 -4.48
C ARG A 99 -3.54 -20.61 -3.07
N VAL A 100 -2.41 -19.95 -2.81
CA VAL A 100 -1.75 -19.99 -1.49
C VAL A 100 -2.31 -18.94 -0.53
N ILE A 101 -2.59 -17.73 -1.01
CA ILE A 101 -3.00 -16.58 -0.18
C ILE A 101 -4.38 -15.99 -0.57
N GLY A 102 -5.09 -16.63 -1.49
CA GLY A 102 -6.29 -16.05 -2.10
C GLY A 102 -7.46 -15.95 -1.14
N PHE A 103 -7.56 -16.85 -0.16
CA PHE A 103 -8.68 -16.83 0.79
C PHE A 103 -8.70 -15.52 1.58
N GLU A 104 -7.57 -15.16 2.18
CA GLU A 104 -7.37 -13.92 2.93
C GLU A 104 -7.51 -12.70 2.01
N PHE A 105 -6.98 -12.79 0.78
CA PHE A 105 -7.07 -11.73 -0.22
C PHE A 105 -8.53 -11.42 -0.60
N TRP A 106 -9.34 -12.43 -0.88
CA TRP A 106 -10.75 -12.21 -1.26
C TRP A 106 -11.63 -11.82 -0.07
N ILE A 107 -11.30 -12.24 1.16
CA ILE A 107 -11.93 -11.71 2.38
C ILE A 107 -11.62 -10.22 2.54
N ALA A 108 -10.39 -9.79 2.28
CA ALA A 108 -10.03 -8.37 2.27
C ALA A 108 -10.85 -7.60 1.21
N GLY A 109 -11.08 -8.20 0.05
CA GLY A 109 -11.97 -7.64 -0.97
C GLY A 109 -13.43 -7.54 -0.55
N LEU A 110 -13.96 -8.55 0.14
CA LEU A 110 -15.34 -8.53 0.65
C LEU A 110 -15.52 -7.45 1.73
N THR A 111 -14.59 -7.36 2.68
CA THR A 111 -14.61 -6.32 3.72
C THR A 111 -14.48 -4.92 3.12
N ARG A 112 -13.69 -4.75 2.05
CA ARG A 112 -13.63 -3.50 1.28
C ARG A 112 -14.99 -3.13 0.68
N LEU A 113 -15.66 -4.10 0.05
CA LEU A 113 -16.96 -3.89 -0.58
C LEU A 113 -17.98 -3.43 0.47
N ILE A 114 -18.04 -4.11 1.63
CA ILE A 114 -18.92 -3.74 2.73
C ILE A 114 -18.63 -2.32 3.21
N ALA A 115 -17.36 -1.96 3.41
CA ALA A 115 -16.98 -0.61 3.80
C ALA A 115 -17.50 0.44 2.80
N TYR A 116 -17.28 0.22 1.50
CA TYR A 116 -17.74 1.18 0.49
C TYR A 116 -19.26 1.27 0.39
N LEU A 117 -19.98 0.15 0.54
CA LEU A 117 -21.44 0.19 0.58
C LEU A 117 -21.93 1.03 1.78
N LEU A 118 -21.41 0.79 2.98
CA LEU A 118 -21.79 1.56 4.18
C LEU A 118 -21.48 3.06 4.02
N GLN A 119 -20.36 3.40 3.38
CA GLN A 119 -20.00 4.79 3.08
C GLN A 119 -20.97 5.44 2.10
N VAL A 120 -21.38 4.72 1.05
CA VAL A 120 -22.26 5.24 -0.01
C VAL A 120 -23.71 5.36 0.46
N PHE A 121 -24.17 4.46 1.32
CA PHE A 121 -25.51 4.53 1.90
C PHE A 121 -25.62 5.49 3.09
N SER A 122 -24.50 5.98 3.63
CA SER A 122 -24.54 6.86 4.80
C SER A 122 -25.34 8.16 4.64
N PRO A 123 -25.33 8.82 3.47
CA PRO A 123 -26.15 10.00 3.24
C PRO A 123 -27.66 9.72 3.31
N LEU A 124 -28.11 8.50 2.99
CA LEU A 124 -29.54 8.15 3.10
C LEU A 124 -30.01 8.13 4.55
N ALA A 125 -29.16 7.64 5.46
CA ALA A 125 -29.47 7.67 6.89
C ALA A 125 -29.54 9.13 7.41
N ILE A 126 -28.66 10.00 6.91
CA ILE A 126 -28.69 11.44 7.22
C ILE A 126 -29.98 12.08 6.66
N GLN A 127 -30.34 11.77 5.41
CA GLN A 127 -31.57 12.25 4.78
C GLN A 127 -32.82 11.84 5.58
N ALA A 128 -32.87 10.59 6.08
CA ALA A 128 -33.97 10.13 6.92
C ALA A 128 -34.05 10.87 8.27
N ILE A 129 -32.91 11.20 8.87
CA ILE A 129 -32.86 12.03 10.09
C ILE A 129 -33.35 13.45 9.80
N ILE A 130 -32.95 14.05 8.68
CA ILE A 130 -33.42 15.38 8.27
C ILE A 130 -34.94 15.36 8.07
N LEU A 131 -35.47 14.36 7.36
CA LEU A 131 -36.92 14.21 7.14
C LEU A 131 -37.67 14.09 8.47
N PHE A 132 -37.20 13.22 9.37
CA PHE A 132 -37.78 13.08 10.71
C PHE A 132 -37.74 14.40 11.49
N SER A 133 -36.64 15.15 11.39
CA SER A 133 -36.50 16.45 12.05
C SER A 133 -37.49 17.48 11.49
N THR A 134 -37.71 17.51 10.17
CA THR A 134 -38.67 18.41 9.53
C THR A 134 -40.10 18.05 9.94
N GLU A 135 -40.47 16.77 9.87
CA GLU A 135 -41.79 16.29 10.30
C GLU A 135 -42.07 16.62 11.78
N SER A 136 -41.07 16.46 12.64
CA SER A 136 -41.19 16.81 14.07
C SER A 136 -41.38 18.31 14.32
N ILE A 137 -40.82 19.18 13.47
CA ILE A 137 -41.00 20.64 13.58
C ILE A 137 -42.40 21.03 13.09
N GLU A 138 -42.85 20.47 11.97
CA GLU A 138 -44.16 20.78 11.38
C GLU A 138 -45.33 20.30 12.25
N SER A 139 -45.17 19.14 12.89
CA SER A 139 -46.18 18.53 13.77
C SER A 139 -46.12 19.02 15.22
N ASN A 140 -45.23 19.96 15.56
CA ASN A 140 -45.06 20.42 16.95
C ASN A 140 -46.32 21.12 17.53
N ASN A 141 -47.29 21.47 16.68
CA ASN A 141 -48.60 22.04 17.06
C ASN A 141 -49.76 21.04 16.89
N SER A 142 -49.48 19.77 16.56
CA SER A 142 -50.45 18.72 16.22
C SER A 142 -50.21 17.49 17.12
N ASP A 143 -51.26 16.76 17.51
CA ASP A 143 -51.10 15.50 18.26
C ASP A 143 -50.45 14.35 17.44
N ASP A 144 -50.23 14.57 16.13
CA ASP A 144 -49.63 13.61 15.19
C ASP A 144 -48.09 13.64 15.14
N ALA A 145 -47.42 14.15 16.18
CA ALA A 145 -45.97 14.25 16.19
C ALA A 145 -45.27 12.87 16.12
N PRO A 146 -44.25 12.69 15.27
CA PRO A 146 -43.56 11.42 15.14
C PRO A 146 -42.84 11.08 16.46
N PRO A 147 -42.94 9.84 16.96
CA PRO A 147 -42.34 9.49 18.24
C PRO A 147 -40.82 9.67 18.29
N ILE A 148 -40.32 10.23 19.40
CA ILE A 148 -38.89 10.52 19.64
C ILE A 148 -37.99 9.29 19.43
N TYR A 149 -38.49 8.09 19.76
CA TYR A 149 -37.71 6.86 19.62
C TYR A 149 -37.25 6.59 18.18
N LYS A 150 -38.01 7.05 17.16
CA LYS A 150 -37.62 6.90 15.75
C LYS A 150 -36.31 7.66 15.45
N GLY A 151 -36.17 8.88 15.96
CA GLY A 151 -34.95 9.68 15.83
C GLY A 151 -33.74 9.05 16.54
N ILE A 152 -33.96 8.48 17.73
CA ILE A 152 -32.91 7.77 18.48
C ILE A 152 -32.43 6.53 17.70
N ILE A 153 -33.36 5.76 17.13
CA ILE A 153 -33.02 4.57 16.32
C ILE A 153 -32.22 4.97 15.08
N LEU A 154 -32.68 5.97 14.32
CA LEU A 154 -31.99 6.43 13.10
C LEU A 154 -30.57 6.95 13.41
N SER A 155 -30.42 7.70 14.49
CA SER A 155 -29.11 8.21 14.95
C SER A 155 -28.18 7.06 15.38
N THR A 156 -28.73 6.05 16.06
CA THR A 156 -27.98 4.85 16.47
C THR A 156 -27.55 4.02 15.26
N ILE A 157 -28.42 3.87 14.26
CA ILE A 157 -28.09 3.19 12.99
C ILE A 157 -26.95 3.93 12.27
N LEU A 158 -27.03 5.25 12.14
CA LEU A 158 -25.98 6.06 11.53
C LEU A 158 -24.64 5.87 12.27
N PHE A 159 -24.66 5.93 13.61
CA PHE A 159 -23.47 5.70 14.43
C PHE A 159 -22.87 4.32 14.16
N LEU A 160 -23.66 3.25 14.26
CA LEU A 160 -23.17 1.88 14.07
C LEU A 160 -22.63 1.66 12.65
N MET A 161 -23.32 2.17 11.63
CA MET A 161 -22.91 2.07 10.25
C MET A 161 -21.57 2.76 10.00
N LEU A 162 -21.32 3.93 10.60
CA LEU A 162 -20.02 4.61 10.54
C LEU A 162 -18.92 3.85 11.29
N GLN A 163 -19.22 3.26 12.46
CA GLN A 163 -18.24 2.44 13.18
C GLN A 163 -17.86 1.17 12.41
N ILE A 164 -18.85 0.47 11.84
CA ILE A 164 -18.61 -0.72 11.01
C ILE A 164 -17.84 -0.36 9.76
N TYR A 165 -18.14 0.79 9.12
CA TYR A 165 -17.35 1.33 8.02
C TYR A 165 -15.88 1.48 8.39
N THR A 166 -15.57 2.15 9.51
CA THR A 166 -14.19 2.35 9.95
C THR A 166 -13.49 1.03 10.24
N ILE A 167 -14.13 0.12 10.98
CA ILE A 167 -13.55 -1.19 11.32
C ILE A 167 -13.24 -1.99 10.04
N THR A 168 -14.22 -2.13 9.14
CA THR A 168 -14.05 -2.91 7.91
C THR A 168 -13.03 -2.28 6.95
N SER A 169 -12.95 -0.96 6.89
CA SER A 169 -11.96 -0.23 6.10
C SER A 169 -10.52 -0.51 6.57
N VAL A 170 -10.28 -0.41 7.89
CA VAL A 170 -8.97 -0.70 8.49
C VAL A 170 -8.61 -2.19 8.36
N GLN A 171 -9.58 -3.09 8.59
CA GLN A 171 -9.36 -4.53 8.42
C GLN A 171 -9.01 -4.92 6.99
N CYS A 172 -9.65 -4.30 5.99
CA CYS A 172 -9.25 -4.51 4.60
C CYS A 172 -7.80 -4.07 4.36
N LEU A 173 -7.40 -2.89 4.83
CA LEU A 173 -6.02 -2.41 4.67
C LEU A 173 -5.02 -3.40 5.27
N TYR A 174 -5.30 -3.87 6.49
CA TYR A 174 -4.46 -4.85 7.18
C TYR A 174 -4.32 -6.17 6.39
N LEU A 175 -5.45 -6.80 6.04
CA LEU A 175 -5.47 -8.09 5.35
C LEU A 175 -4.83 -8.01 3.95
N SER A 176 -5.10 -6.94 3.19
CA SER A 176 -4.49 -6.74 1.87
C SER A 176 -2.99 -6.46 1.96
N SER A 177 -2.53 -5.73 2.97
CA SER A 177 -1.10 -5.53 3.24
C SER A 177 -0.40 -6.82 3.66
N GLU A 178 -1.02 -7.63 4.50
CA GLU A 178 -0.50 -8.94 4.88
C GLU A 178 -0.33 -9.83 3.64
N CYS A 179 -1.37 -9.93 2.79
CA CYS A 179 -1.32 -10.68 1.54
C CYS A 179 -0.18 -10.20 0.63
N GLY A 180 0.06 -8.89 0.56
CA GLY A 180 1.17 -8.28 -0.20
C GLY A 180 2.54 -8.75 0.26
N ILE A 181 2.79 -8.72 1.58
CA ILE A 181 4.04 -9.17 2.18
C ILE A 181 4.24 -10.68 1.99
N LEU A 182 3.17 -11.49 2.15
CA LEU A 182 3.21 -12.93 1.93
C LEU A 182 3.52 -13.26 0.46
N ALA A 183 2.86 -12.59 -0.49
CA ALA A 183 3.13 -12.74 -1.92
C ALA A 183 4.59 -12.38 -2.25
N ARG A 184 5.09 -11.26 -1.72
CA ARG A 184 6.49 -10.85 -1.86
C ARG A 184 7.46 -11.90 -1.32
N THR A 185 7.17 -12.46 -0.15
CA THR A 185 8.00 -13.51 0.48
C THR A 185 8.06 -14.77 -0.40
N ILE A 186 6.90 -15.22 -0.91
CA ILE A 186 6.80 -16.35 -1.84
C ILE A 186 7.66 -16.11 -3.09
N LEU A 187 7.53 -14.92 -3.70
CA LEU A 187 8.23 -14.58 -4.93
C LEU A 187 9.74 -14.48 -4.73
N ILE A 188 10.20 -13.89 -3.62
CA ILE A 188 11.63 -13.85 -3.29
C ILE A 188 12.19 -15.28 -3.16
N ALA A 189 11.49 -16.17 -2.45
CA ALA A 189 11.91 -17.55 -2.31
C ALA A 189 11.95 -18.28 -3.67
N ALA A 190 10.93 -18.10 -4.51
CA ALA A 190 10.85 -18.69 -5.83
C ALA A 190 11.97 -18.19 -6.77
N ILE A 191 12.23 -16.88 -6.79
CA ILE A 191 13.30 -16.26 -7.58
C ILE A 191 14.66 -16.78 -7.11
N TYR A 192 14.88 -16.83 -5.80
CA TYR A 192 16.14 -17.32 -5.21
C TYR A 192 16.40 -18.78 -5.57
N ARG A 193 15.42 -19.67 -5.38
CA ARG A 193 15.52 -21.08 -5.76
C ARG A 193 15.78 -21.25 -7.26
N LYS A 194 15.09 -20.46 -8.10
CA LYS A 194 15.30 -20.51 -9.55
C LYS A 194 16.69 -20.02 -9.95
N ALA A 195 17.22 -18.99 -9.29
CA ALA A 195 18.54 -18.42 -9.58
C ALA A 195 19.68 -19.45 -9.37
N LEU A 196 19.54 -20.33 -8.37
CA LEU A 196 20.51 -21.38 -8.05
C LEU A 196 20.64 -22.44 -9.14
N VAL A 197 19.58 -22.66 -9.94
CA VAL A 197 19.51 -23.71 -10.97
C VAL A 197 19.49 -23.15 -12.40
N LEU A 198 19.86 -21.88 -12.59
CA LEU A 198 19.94 -21.28 -13.93
C LEU A 198 21.10 -21.90 -14.74
N SER A 199 20.83 -22.19 -16.02
CA SER A 199 21.86 -22.59 -16.98
C SER A 199 22.83 -21.45 -17.28
N GLY A 200 24.03 -21.76 -17.79
CA GLY A 200 25.03 -20.73 -18.15
C GLY A 200 24.49 -19.68 -19.13
N LYS A 201 23.75 -20.11 -20.17
CA LYS A 201 23.07 -19.22 -21.12
C LYS A 201 22.01 -18.34 -20.47
N ALA A 202 21.26 -18.86 -19.48
CA ALA A 202 20.29 -18.04 -18.76
C ALA A 202 20.96 -17.05 -17.81
N ARG A 203 22.11 -17.43 -17.22
CA ARG A 203 22.87 -16.59 -16.29
C ARG A 203 23.54 -15.39 -16.97
N SER A 204 23.86 -15.46 -18.26
CA SER A 204 24.30 -14.28 -19.03
C SER A 204 23.17 -13.27 -19.25
N THR A 205 21.93 -13.73 -19.43
CA THR A 205 20.75 -12.86 -19.57
C THR A 205 20.21 -12.34 -18.24
N PHE A 206 20.24 -13.18 -17.20
CA PHE A 206 19.81 -12.86 -15.83
C PHE A 206 21.05 -12.69 -14.95
N THR A 207 21.70 -11.54 -15.10
CA THR A 207 22.85 -11.15 -14.27
C THR A 207 22.47 -11.04 -12.79
N SER A 208 23.45 -11.14 -11.90
CA SER A 208 23.23 -11.00 -10.45
C SER A 208 22.50 -9.71 -10.09
N GLY A 209 22.82 -8.59 -10.76
CA GLY A 209 22.13 -7.31 -10.56
C GLY A 209 20.64 -7.37 -10.94
N LYS A 210 20.30 -8.04 -12.05
CA LYS A 210 18.90 -8.20 -12.49
C LYS A 210 18.10 -9.09 -11.52
N ILE A 211 18.71 -10.16 -11.02
CA ILE A 211 18.08 -11.05 -10.02
C ILE A 211 17.86 -10.30 -8.70
N THR A 212 18.85 -9.51 -8.25
CA THR A 212 18.71 -8.66 -7.06
C THR A 212 17.61 -7.61 -7.23
N ASN A 213 17.50 -6.98 -8.41
CA ASN A 213 16.40 -6.04 -8.68
C ASN A 213 15.03 -6.72 -8.64
N LEU A 214 14.91 -7.94 -9.20
CA LEU A 214 13.69 -8.73 -9.13
C LEU A 214 13.28 -9.00 -7.67
N MET A 215 14.23 -9.41 -6.81
CA MET A 215 13.96 -9.70 -5.40
C MET A 215 13.71 -8.47 -4.52
N SER A 216 14.17 -7.29 -4.94
CA SER A 216 14.04 -6.04 -4.18
C SER A 216 12.93 -5.16 -4.73
N THR A 217 13.14 -4.51 -5.88
CA THR A 217 12.24 -3.52 -6.46
C THR A 217 10.94 -4.14 -6.98
N ASP A 218 11.04 -5.21 -7.78
CA ASP A 218 9.86 -5.74 -8.48
C ASP A 218 8.89 -6.48 -7.55
N THR A 219 9.39 -7.27 -6.60
CA THR A 219 8.55 -7.91 -5.58
C THR A 219 7.94 -6.89 -4.61
N THR A 220 8.63 -5.78 -4.31
CA THR A 220 8.05 -4.68 -3.52
C THR A 220 6.88 -4.04 -4.26
N ARG A 221 6.94 -3.88 -5.59
CA ARG A 221 5.78 -3.37 -6.34
C ARG A 221 4.56 -4.28 -6.22
N ILE A 222 4.77 -5.60 -6.20
CA ILE A 222 3.69 -6.59 -6.06
C ILE A 222 3.02 -6.49 -4.68
N ASP A 223 3.81 -6.25 -3.63
CA ASP A 223 3.33 -5.95 -2.29
C ASP A 223 2.36 -4.74 -2.30
N TRP A 224 2.78 -3.61 -2.88
CA TRP A 224 1.90 -2.45 -3.06
C TRP A 224 0.66 -2.74 -3.92
N VAL A 225 0.80 -3.53 -4.99
CA VAL A 225 -0.33 -3.89 -5.85
C VAL A 225 -1.38 -4.69 -5.06
N ALA A 226 -0.98 -5.59 -4.16
CA ALA A 226 -1.93 -6.32 -3.34
C ALA A 226 -2.82 -5.38 -2.50
N VAL A 227 -2.23 -4.35 -1.90
CA VAL A 227 -2.94 -3.31 -1.11
C VAL A 227 -3.97 -2.55 -1.95
N TYR A 228 -3.60 -2.14 -3.17
CA TYR A 228 -4.48 -1.33 -4.03
C TYR A 228 -5.35 -2.13 -5.00
N SER A 229 -5.15 -3.44 -5.09
CA SER A 229 -5.84 -4.31 -6.07
C SER A 229 -7.37 -4.22 -5.99
N HIS A 230 -7.93 -4.19 -4.79
CA HIS A 230 -9.38 -4.12 -4.60
C HIS A 230 -9.97 -2.77 -5.03
N LEU A 231 -9.16 -1.71 -5.12
CA LEU A 231 -9.59 -0.42 -5.65
C LEU A 231 -10.00 -0.55 -7.13
N LEU A 232 -9.34 -1.43 -7.90
CA LEU A 232 -9.55 -1.54 -9.35
C LEU A 232 -10.96 -1.99 -9.73
N TRP A 233 -11.56 -2.90 -8.96
CA TRP A 233 -12.89 -3.44 -9.25
C TRP A 233 -13.98 -2.89 -8.32
N ALA A 234 -13.65 -2.57 -7.06
CA ALA A 234 -14.64 -2.05 -6.12
C ALA A 234 -15.03 -0.61 -6.45
N THR A 235 -14.09 0.24 -6.92
CA THR A 235 -14.38 1.65 -7.22
C THR A 235 -15.36 1.83 -8.36
N PRO A 236 -15.21 1.17 -9.53
CA PRO A 236 -16.20 1.27 -10.60
C PRO A 236 -17.58 0.77 -10.17
N LEU A 237 -17.64 -0.35 -9.44
CA LEU A 237 -18.88 -0.90 -8.93
C LEU A 237 -19.61 0.10 -8.01
N ILE A 238 -18.86 0.70 -7.09
CA ILE A 238 -19.39 1.67 -6.13
C ILE A 238 -19.76 3.00 -6.79
N LEU A 239 -18.98 3.46 -7.76
CA LEU A 239 -19.32 4.64 -8.57
C LEU A 239 -20.67 4.46 -9.27
N LEU A 240 -20.94 3.27 -9.82
CA LEU A 240 -22.22 2.96 -10.45
C LEU A 240 -23.38 2.95 -9.44
N ILE A 241 -23.17 2.37 -8.25
CA ILE A 241 -24.17 2.36 -7.18
C ILE A 241 -24.45 3.79 -6.68
N ALA A 242 -23.40 4.58 -6.46
CA ALA A 242 -23.53 5.97 -6.03
C ALA A 242 -24.27 6.82 -7.09
N LEU A 243 -23.94 6.65 -8.37
CA LEU A 243 -24.63 7.33 -9.47
C LEU A 243 -26.12 6.93 -9.52
N ALA A 244 -26.43 5.64 -9.36
CA ALA A 244 -27.80 5.17 -9.30
C ALA A 244 -28.57 5.79 -8.13
N LEU A 245 -27.99 5.84 -6.93
CA LEU A 245 -28.59 6.50 -5.77
C LEU A 245 -28.81 8.01 -5.98
N LEU A 246 -27.89 8.68 -6.67
CA LEU A 246 -28.01 10.11 -6.95
C LEU A 246 -29.12 10.41 -7.97
N ILE A 247 -29.26 9.56 -8.99
CA ILE A 247 -30.37 9.63 -9.97
C ILE A 247 -31.70 9.33 -9.29
N LEU A 248 -31.76 8.38 -8.35
CA LEU A 248 -33.00 8.07 -7.61
C LEU A 248 -33.43 9.22 -6.69
N ASN A 249 -32.49 9.94 -6.07
CA ASN A 249 -32.81 11.01 -5.12
C ASN A 249 -33.09 12.37 -5.78
N ILE A 250 -32.32 12.75 -6.82
CA ILE A 250 -32.35 14.11 -7.41
C ILE A 250 -32.83 14.08 -8.87
N GLY A 251 -33.00 12.90 -9.46
CA GLY A 251 -33.42 12.72 -10.86
C GLY A 251 -32.27 12.87 -11.86
N LEU A 252 -32.62 13.03 -13.16
CA LEU A 252 -31.66 13.12 -14.26
C LEU A 252 -30.68 14.30 -14.16
N SER A 253 -31.01 15.32 -13.36
CA SER A 253 -30.12 16.46 -13.06
C SER A 253 -28.78 16.02 -12.46
N ALA A 254 -28.74 14.86 -11.79
CA ALA A 254 -27.53 14.16 -11.34
C ALA A 254 -26.45 14.00 -12.42
N LEU A 255 -26.89 13.74 -13.66
CA LEU A 255 -25.99 13.44 -14.78
C LEU A 255 -25.18 14.66 -15.22
N ALA A 256 -25.64 15.87 -14.96
CA ALA A 256 -24.89 17.09 -15.28
C ALA A 256 -23.59 17.16 -14.46
N GLY A 257 -23.66 16.87 -13.15
CA GLY A 257 -22.49 16.81 -12.27
C GLY A 257 -21.53 15.68 -12.64
N PHE A 258 -22.07 14.48 -12.91
CA PHE A 258 -21.27 13.36 -13.37
C PHE A 258 -20.58 13.65 -14.73
N GLY A 259 -21.31 14.26 -15.66
CA GLY A 259 -20.75 14.69 -16.95
C GLY A 259 -19.59 15.68 -16.80
N LEU A 260 -19.71 16.64 -15.87
CA LEU A 260 -18.62 17.56 -15.54
C LEU A 260 -17.38 16.80 -15.02
N MET A 261 -17.55 15.81 -14.15
CA MET A 261 -16.43 14.98 -13.66
C MET A 261 -15.75 14.19 -14.79
N VAL A 262 -16.54 13.61 -15.72
CA VAL A 262 -16.01 12.91 -16.90
C VAL A 262 -15.23 13.84 -17.81
N ILE A 263 -15.67 15.09 -17.98
CA ILE A 263 -14.97 16.12 -18.76
C ILE A 263 -13.72 16.62 -18.02
N ALA A 264 -13.75 16.69 -16.69
CA ALA A 264 -12.61 17.10 -15.87
C ALA A 264 -11.48 16.05 -15.84
N ALA A 265 -11.81 14.75 -15.91
CA ALA A 265 -10.84 13.66 -15.90
C ALA A 265 -9.71 13.77 -16.97
N PRO A 266 -9.98 14.01 -18.27
CA PRO A 266 -8.92 14.20 -19.26
C PRO A 266 -8.11 15.48 -19.03
N LEU A 267 -8.71 16.54 -18.49
CA LEU A 267 -7.98 17.75 -18.10
C LEU A 267 -6.98 17.44 -16.98
N GLN A 268 -7.41 16.72 -15.94
CA GLN A 268 -6.54 16.20 -14.88
C GLN A 268 -5.41 15.33 -15.47
N GLY A 269 -5.72 14.45 -16.43
CA GLY A 269 -4.73 13.63 -17.12
C GLY A 269 -3.67 14.46 -17.85
N ARG A 270 -4.07 15.54 -18.54
CA ARG A 270 -3.14 16.46 -19.23
C ARG A 270 -2.25 17.23 -18.25
N ILE A 271 -2.81 17.73 -17.14
CA ILE A 271 -2.03 18.42 -16.10
C ILE A 271 -1.00 17.47 -15.49
N MET A 272 -1.40 16.22 -15.18
CA MET A 272 -0.49 15.18 -14.68
C MET A 272 0.66 14.89 -15.66
N GLN A 273 0.38 14.81 -16.96
CA GLN A 273 1.44 14.64 -17.97
C GLN A 273 2.42 15.83 -17.99
N SER A 274 1.94 17.05 -17.77
CA SER A 274 2.79 18.24 -17.65
C SER A 274 3.70 18.16 -16.41
N LEU A 275 3.13 17.83 -15.24
CA LEU A 275 3.88 17.64 -13.99
C LEU A 275 4.97 16.57 -14.16
N ILE A 276 4.67 15.45 -14.80
CA ILE A 276 5.64 14.39 -15.09
C ILE A 276 6.78 14.92 -15.99
N LYS A 277 6.49 15.74 -17.00
CA LYS A 277 7.53 16.34 -17.86
C LYS A 277 8.44 17.30 -17.09
N ILE A 278 7.86 18.15 -16.23
CA ILE A 278 8.63 19.07 -15.37
C ILE A 278 9.51 18.27 -14.41
N ARG A 279 8.95 17.25 -13.75
CA ARG A 279 9.69 16.36 -12.84
C ARG A 279 10.86 15.65 -13.53
N LYS A 280 10.67 15.20 -14.78
CA LYS A 280 11.76 14.61 -15.58
C LYS A 280 12.90 15.61 -15.84
N LYS A 281 12.59 16.87 -16.14
CA LYS A 281 13.62 17.92 -16.31
C LYS A 281 14.35 18.21 -15.00
N ALA A 282 13.62 18.38 -13.90
CA ALA A 282 14.19 18.58 -12.57
C ALA A 282 15.15 17.45 -12.18
N SER A 283 14.74 16.19 -12.40
CA SER A 283 15.56 15.01 -12.10
C SER A 283 16.88 15.01 -12.87
N ARG A 284 16.87 15.37 -14.17
CA ARG A 284 18.11 15.43 -14.97
C ARG A 284 19.12 16.44 -14.43
N ILE A 285 18.64 17.62 -14.04
CA ILE A 285 19.50 18.67 -13.45
C ILE A 285 20.01 18.23 -12.07
N THR A 286 19.16 17.55 -11.29
CA THR A 286 19.55 16.98 -10.00
C THR A 286 20.67 15.96 -10.18
N ASP A 287 20.56 15.07 -11.16
CA ASP A 287 21.58 14.06 -11.47
C ASP A 287 22.91 14.71 -11.88
N GLU A 288 22.86 15.77 -12.69
CA GLU A 288 24.03 16.57 -13.08
C GLU A 288 24.69 17.24 -11.87
N ARG A 289 23.90 17.88 -11.00
CA ARG A 289 24.42 18.47 -9.75
C ARG A 289 25.10 17.43 -8.87
N VAL A 290 24.46 16.27 -8.67
CA VAL A 290 25.02 15.18 -7.86
C VAL A 290 26.32 14.67 -8.46
N LYS A 291 26.38 14.51 -9.79
CA LYS A 291 27.59 14.11 -10.50
C LYS A 291 28.74 15.09 -10.26
N ILE A 292 28.52 16.39 -10.52
CA ILE A 292 29.55 17.43 -10.34
C ILE A 292 29.99 17.52 -8.88
N THR A 293 29.03 17.43 -7.94
CA THR A 293 29.36 17.39 -6.51
C THR A 293 30.29 16.20 -6.19
N GLY A 294 30.04 15.05 -6.80
CA GLY A 294 30.91 13.87 -6.68
C GLY A 294 32.32 14.10 -7.24
N GLU A 295 32.44 14.76 -8.40
CA GLU A 295 33.72 15.12 -9.03
C GLU A 295 34.51 16.12 -8.16
N ILE A 296 33.84 17.12 -7.60
CA ILE A 296 34.44 18.11 -6.67
C ILE A 296 35.03 17.42 -5.44
N LEU A 297 34.29 16.48 -4.83
CA LEU A 297 34.75 15.77 -3.63
C LEU A 297 35.95 14.86 -3.94
N GLN A 298 35.96 14.20 -5.10
CA GLN A 298 37.11 13.40 -5.54
C GLN A 298 38.34 14.26 -5.82
N GLY A 299 38.14 15.47 -6.38
CA GLY A 299 39.20 16.42 -6.74
C GLY A 299 39.56 17.45 -5.67
N ILE A 300 39.06 17.33 -4.43
CA ILE A 300 39.06 18.42 -3.45
C ILE A 300 40.46 18.99 -3.15
N ARG A 301 41.49 18.13 -3.14
CA ARG A 301 42.87 18.55 -2.88
C ARG A 301 43.41 19.48 -3.96
N VAL A 302 43.10 19.21 -5.23
CA VAL A 302 43.54 20.02 -6.37
C VAL A 302 42.83 21.38 -6.33
N ILE A 303 41.52 21.37 -6.07
CA ILE A 303 40.71 22.60 -5.96
C ILE A 303 41.26 23.51 -4.86
N LYS A 304 41.57 22.94 -3.68
CA LYS A 304 42.17 23.67 -2.54
C LYS A 304 43.59 24.16 -2.85
N TYR A 305 44.41 23.37 -3.54
CA TYR A 305 45.78 23.74 -3.90
C TYR A 305 45.83 24.95 -4.84
N TYR A 306 44.88 25.04 -5.78
CA TYR A 306 44.79 26.14 -6.74
C TYR A 306 43.87 27.29 -6.31
N ALA A 307 43.29 27.23 -5.10
CA ALA A 307 42.30 28.19 -4.61
C ALA A 307 41.12 28.40 -5.57
N TRP A 308 40.60 27.31 -6.15
CA TRP A 308 39.50 27.32 -7.12
C TRP A 308 38.11 27.19 -6.49
N GLU A 309 37.97 27.30 -5.16
CA GLU A 309 36.72 27.03 -4.46
C GLU A 309 35.57 27.92 -4.94
N ASP A 310 35.80 29.23 -5.04
CA ASP A 310 34.75 30.19 -5.40
C ASP A 310 34.26 29.95 -6.83
N SER A 311 35.18 29.72 -7.78
CA SER A 311 34.82 29.43 -9.17
C SER A 311 34.03 28.14 -9.32
N VAL A 312 34.41 27.09 -8.58
CA VAL A 312 33.69 25.81 -8.56
C VAL A 312 32.33 25.97 -7.90
N MET A 313 32.23 26.75 -6.82
CA MET A 313 31.00 27.02 -6.12
C MET A 313 30.01 27.81 -6.98
N ASP A 314 30.46 28.85 -7.67
CA ASP A 314 29.64 29.64 -8.60
C ASP A 314 29.03 28.77 -9.72
N ASN A 315 29.81 27.82 -10.25
CA ASN A 315 29.32 26.87 -11.25
C ASN A 315 28.25 25.93 -10.67
N LEU A 316 28.44 25.46 -9.43
CA LEU A 316 27.46 24.63 -8.74
C LEU A 316 26.17 25.40 -8.41
N GLU A 317 26.30 26.68 -8.04
CA GLU A 317 25.15 27.55 -7.75
C GLU A 317 24.28 27.81 -8.97
N LYS A 318 24.87 27.99 -10.16
CA LYS A 318 24.10 28.11 -11.42
C LYS A 318 23.22 26.90 -11.68
N ILE A 319 23.77 25.70 -11.50
CA ILE A 319 23.03 24.43 -11.67
C ILE A 319 21.94 24.32 -10.61
N ARG A 320 22.26 24.67 -9.36
CA ARG A 320 21.29 24.68 -8.25
C ARG A 320 20.15 25.68 -8.48
N ALA A 321 20.42 26.86 -9.03
CA ALA A 321 19.39 27.85 -9.35
C ALA A 321 18.41 27.31 -10.40
N ALA A 322 18.91 26.63 -11.44
CA ALA A 322 18.09 25.95 -12.43
C ALA A 322 17.28 24.80 -11.80
N GLU A 323 17.90 23.97 -10.96
CA GLU A 323 17.22 22.89 -10.21
C GLU A 323 16.05 23.45 -9.38
N ILE A 324 16.31 24.48 -8.57
CA ILE A 324 15.33 25.12 -7.71
C ILE A 324 14.19 25.73 -8.53
N TRP A 325 14.47 26.32 -9.69
CA TRP A 325 13.42 26.86 -10.56
C TRP A 325 12.43 25.77 -11.00
N TYR A 326 12.93 24.64 -11.53
CA TYR A 326 12.08 23.53 -11.96
C TYR A 326 11.31 22.91 -10.78
N ILE A 327 11.96 22.79 -9.63
CA ILE A 327 11.34 22.29 -8.40
C ILE A 327 10.21 23.22 -7.95
N ARG A 328 10.44 24.55 -7.91
CA ARG A 328 9.41 25.53 -7.54
C ARG A 328 8.23 25.50 -8.51
N VAL A 329 8.48 25.44 -9.81
CA VAL A 329 7.42 25.34 -10.83
C VAL A 329 6.62 24.06 -10.64
N HIS A 330 7.28 22.92 -10.40
CA HIS A 330 6.60 21.68 -10.08
C HIS A 330 5.72 21.81 -8.84
N PHE A 331 6.28 22.28 -7.72
CA PHE A 331 5.53 22.46 -6.48
C PHE A 331 4.36 23.43 -6.64
N PHE A 332 4.55 24.55 -7.34
CA PHE A 332 3.47 25.51 -7.57
C PHE A 332 2.34 24.88 -8.38
N MET A 333 2.66 24.18 -9.47
CA MET A 333 1.65 23.50 -10.28
C MET A 333 0.97 22.35 -9.56
N ASP A 334 1.71 21.59 -8.74
CA ASP A 334 1.17 20.47 -7.96
C ASP A 334 0.23 20.96 -6.85
N ASN A 335 0.61 22.03 -6.12
CA ASN A 335 -0.26 22.65 -5.12
C ASN A 335 -1.51 23.28 -5.75
N TYR A 336 -1.36 24.00 -6.86
CA TYR A 336 -2.51 24.56 -7.59
C TYR A 336 -3.45 23.45 -8.07
N PHE A 337 -2.89 22.36 -8.61
CA PHE A 337 -3.67 21.21 -9.04
C PHE A 337 -4.33 20.47 -7.87
N SER A 338 -3.65 20.32 -6.73
CA SER A 338 -4.25 19.77 -5.51
C SER A 338 -5.43 20.63 -5.05
N CYS A 339 -5.28 21.96 -5.03
CA CYS A 339 -6.35 22.86 -4.64
C CYS A 339 -7.59 22.75 -5.57
N ILE A 340 -7.38 22.60 -6.88
CA ILE A 340 -8.46 22.33 -7.83
C ILE A 340 -9.12 20.98 -7.53
N LYS A 341 -8.32 19.94 -7.29
CA LYS A 341 -8.83 18.60 -6.99
C LYS A 341 -9.65 18.59 -5.69
N ASP A 342 -9.17 19.28 -4.66
CA ASP A 342 -9.83 19.40 -3.36
C ASP A 342 -11.11 20.25 -3.44
N PHE A 343 -11.22 21.16 -4.43
CA PHE A 343 -12.48 21.87 -4.71
C PHE A 343 -13.54 20.98 -5.37
N PHE A 344 -13.13 19.93 -6.09
CA PHE A 344 -14.05 19.01 -6.78
C PHE A 344 -14.41 17.75 -5.96
N ASN A 345 -13.75 17.53 -4.82
CA ASN A 345 -14.03 16.46 -3.85
C ASN A 345 -14.82 17.01 -2.66
#